data_AF-A0A527GJD6-F1
#
_entry.id   AF-A0A527GJD6-F1
#
_cell.length_a   1.000
_cell.length_b   1.000
_cell.length_c   1.000
_cell.angle_alpha   90.00
_cell.angle_beta   90.00
_cell.angle_gamma   90.00
#
_symmetry.space_group_name_H-M   'P 1'
#
loop_
_entity.id
_entity.type
_entity.pdbx_description
1 polymer ?
#
loop_
_entity_poly.entity_id
_entity_poly.type
_entity_poly.pdbx_seq_one_letter_code
_entity_poly.pdbx_strand_id
1 'polypeptide(L)'
;MKIAHVAPLYESVPPRLYGGTERIVSYLTEALVDLGHEVTLFASGDSQTSATLVASRERALRLDPRPLKSEIAAHLSMLAQVRDRASEFDVIHFHLSHFLHFSFFEDLADRTVTTPHGRLDYVDLAPAYERFPRFPLISISHSQKAGLAKANWLATIHHGLPTTLYEPTFETTAEEPYLAFLGRFSRDKRPDRAIEIALRSGLKLKLAAKIGDDERAYFHEVVEPLIDGDRIV
;
A
#
# COMPACT_ATOMS: atom_id res chain seq x y z
N MET A 1 -22.93 0.06 9.73
CA MET A 1 -22.88 -0.20 8.27
C MET A 1 -22.13 -1.49 8.01
N LYS A 2 -22.45 -2.18 6.92
CA LYS A 2 -21.72 -3.35 6.42
C LYS A 2 -20.70 -2.90 5.37
N ILE A 3 -19.42 -3.03 5.67
CA ILE A 3 -18.34 -2.49 4.84
C ILE A 3 -17.45 -3.65 4.37
N ALA A 4 -17.21 -3.75 3.07
CA ALA A 4 -16.21 -4.65 2.52
C ALA A 4 -14.91 -3.89 2.23
N HIS A 5 -13.81 -4.27 2.87
CA HIS A 5 -12.46 -3.89 2.44
C HIS A 5 -11.90 -4.95 1.50
N VAL A 6 -11.43 -4.52 0.32
CA VAL A 6 -10.77 -5.39 -0.66
C VAL A 6 -9.30 -5.02 -0.74
N ALA A 7 -8.48 -5.80 -0.05
CA ALA A 7 -7.03 -5.61 0.04
C ALA A 7 -6.29 -6.25 -1.15
N PRO A 8 -5.12 -5.72 -1.55
CA PRO A 8 -4.23 -6.45 -2.46
C PRO A 8 -3.79 -7.76 -1.83
N LEU A 9 -3.58 -8.80 -2.65
CA LEU A 9 -3.16 -10.13 -2.19
C LEU A 9 -1.63 -10.29 -2.06
N TYR A 10 -0.88 -9.19 -2.15
CA TYR A 10 0.58 -9.23 -2.20
C TYR A 10 1.21 -9.56 -0.85
N GLU A 11 0.77 -8.85 0.19
CA GLU A 11 1.15 -9.06 1.59
C GLU A 11 -0.08 -9.50 2.41
N SER A 12 0.14 -10.02 3.61
CA SER A 12 -0.94 -10.20 4.60
C SER A 12 -1.41 -8.84 5.12
N VAL A 13 -2.60 -8.80 5.72
CA VAL A 13 -3.15 -7.64 6.41
C VAL A 13 -3.26 -7.97 7.91
N PRO A 14 -2.50 -7.34 8.82
CA PRO A 14 -1.35 -6.48 8.55
C PRO A 14 -0.18 -7.28 7.94
N PRO A 15 0.76 -6.58 7.26
CA PRO A 15 1.90 -7.24 6.63
C PRO A 15 2.93 -7.67 7.66
N ARG A 16 3.48 -8.88 7.50
CA ARG A 16 4.57 -9.40 8.35
C ARG A 16 5.89 -8.65 8.17
N LEU A 17 6.11 -8.10 6.97
CA LEU A 17 7.34 -7.42 6.58
C LEU A 17 7.00 -6.00 6.08
N TYR A 18 7.68 -5.54 5.02
CA TYR A 18 7.39 -4.28 4.37
C TYR A 18 6.13 -4.39 3.49
N GLY A 19 5.05 -3.74 3.93
CA GLY A 19 3.82 -3.53 3.14
C GLY A 19 3.15 -2.22 3.53
N GLY A 20 3.22 -1.20 2.69
CA GLY A 20 2.65 0.11 3.00
C GLY A 20 1.13 0.11 2.92
N THR A 21 0.59 -0.41 1.82
CA THR A 21 -0.86 -0.46 1.56
C THR A 21 -1.57 -1.33 2.58
N GLU A 22 -1.15 -2.58 2.73
CA GLU A 22 -1.79 -3.56 3.60
C GLU A 22 -1.76 -3.13 5.08
N ARG A 23 -0.72 -2.38 5.49
CA ARG A 23 -0.67 -1.79 6.84
C ARG A 23 -1.74 -0.73 7.05
N ILE A 24 -1.95 0.16 6.09
CA ILE A 24 -3.01 1.17 6.16
C ILE A 24 -4.39 0.52 6.10
N VAL A 25 -4.57 -0.51 5.25
CA VAL A 25 -5.82 -1.28 5.20
C VAL A 25 -6.11 -1.91 6.55
N SER A 26 -5.10 -2.48 7.23
CA SER A 26 -5.25 -3.01 8.59
C SER A 26 -5.71 -1.92 9.56
N TYR A 27 -5.03 -0.77 9.61
CA TYR A 27 -5.42 0.32 10.53
C TYR A 27 -6.84 0.81 10.29
N LEU A 28 -7.24 0.98 9.03
CA LEU A 28 -8.59 1.42 8.69
C LEU A 28 -9.63 0.35 9.04
N THR A 29 -9.33 -0.92 8.77
CA THR A 29 -10.21 -2.05 9.08
C THR A 29 -10.48 -2.11 10.58
N GLU A 30 -9.43 -2.13 11.41
CA GLU A 30 -9.59 -2.21 12.87
C GLU A 30 -10.31 -0.97 13.42
N ALA A 31 -9.95 0.23 12.96
CA ALA A 31 -10.61 1.46 13.41
C ALA A 31 -12.12 1.49 13.07
N LEU A 32 -12.52 0.94 11.91
CA LEU A 32 -13.94 0.84 11.56
C LEU A 32 -14.68 -0.22 12.38
N VAL A 33 -14.02 -1.32 12.73
CA VAL A 33 -14.58 -2.31 13.67
C VAL A 33 -14.78 -1.67 15.05
N ASP A 34 -13.79 -0.94 15.56
CA ASP A 34 -13.86 -0.25 16.85
C ASP A 34 -14.97 0.82 16.91
N LEU A 35 -15.27 1.44 15.75
CA LEU A 35 -16.40 2.36 15.59
C LEU A 35 -17.77 1.67 15.51
N GLY A 36 -17.82 0.34 15.57
CA GLY A 36 -19.05 -0.46 15.58
C GLY A 36 -19.60 -0.81 14.19
N HIS A 37 -18.78 -0.72 13.14
CA HIS A 37 -19.18 -1.17 11.81
C HIS A 37 -19.01 -2.69 11.65
N GLU A 38 -19.87 -3.31 10.84
CA GLU A 38 -19.73 -4.71 10.42
C GLU A 38 -18.75 -4.77 9.25
N VAL A 39 -17.48 -5.01 9.55
CA VAL A 39 -16.42 -5.01 8.53
C VAL A 39 -16.13 -6.44 8.05
N THR A 40 -16.05 -6.60 6.73
CA THR A 40 -15.54 -7.81 6.07
C THR A 40 -14.28 -7.46 5.29
N LEU A 41 -13.20 -8.17 5.56
CA LEU A 41 -11.92 -8.00 4.89
C LEU A 41 -11.71 -9.15 3.89
N PHE A 42 -11.67 -8.81 2.60
CA PHE A 42 -11.20 -9.71 1.54
C PHE A 42 -9.69 -9.53 1.38
N ALA A 43 -8.94 -10.55 1.79
CA ALA A 43 -7.48 -10.53 1.81
C ALA A 43 -6.91 -11.96 1.71
N SER A 44 -5.60 -12.11 1.88
CA SER A 44 -5.00 -13.42 2.03
C SER A 44 -5.35 -14.07 3.37
N GLY A 45 -5.44 -15.40 3.40
CA GLY A 45 -5.86 -16.18 4.57
C GLY A 45 -4.88 -16.19 5.74
N ASP A 46 -3.65 -15.71 5.52
CA ASP A 46 -2.65 -15.48 6.56
C ASP A 46 -2.71 -14.07 7.17
N SER A 47 -3.76 -13.31 6.85
CA SER A 47 -4.11 -12.02 7.48
C SER A 47 -4.69 -12.20 8.89
N GLN A 48 -4.55 -11.19 9.73
CA GLN A 48 -5.07 -11.15 11.10
C GLN A 48 -5.85 -9.86 11.29
N THR A 49 -7.11 -9.97 11.73
CA THR A 49 -8.01 -8.83 11.91
C THR A 49 -9.11 -9.20 12.90
N SER A 50 -9.68 -8.20 13.57
CA SER A 50 -10.93 -8.35 14.33
C SER A 50 -12.19 -8.38 13.45
N ALA A 51 -12.07 -7.97 12.19
CA ALA A 51 -13.14 -8.04 11.20
C ALA A 51 -13.43 -9.49 10.73
N THR A 52 -14.51 -9.68 9.98
CA THR A 52 -14.75 -10.96 9.31
C THR A 52 -13.76 -11.12 8.15
N LEU A 53 -12.81 -12.05 8.27
CA LEU A 53 -11.86 -12.35 7.19
C LEU A 53 -12.46 -13.30 6.15
N VAL A 54 -12.40 -12.90 4.89
CA VAL A 54 -12.66 -13.76 3.72
C VAL A 54 -11.35 -14.03 3.04
N ALA A 55 -10.86 -15.26 3.18
CA ALA A 55 -9.61 -15.71 2.57
C ALA A 55 -9.79 -15.91 1.06
N SER A 56 -9.54 -14.86 0.27
CA SER A 56 -9.61 -14.91 -1.19
C SER A 56 -8.41 -15.62 -1.83
N ARG A 57 -7.36 -15.84 -1.04
CA ARG A 57 -6.23 -16.72 -1.35
C ARG A 57 -5.71 -17.29 -0.04
N GLU A 58 -5.27 -18.54 -0.02
CA GLU A 58 -4.75 -19.20 1.19
C GLU A 58 -3.63 -18.41 1.90
N ARG A 59 -2.73 -17.78 1.14
CA ARG A 59 -1.57 -17.04 1.66
C ARG A 59 -1.28 -15.81 0.81
N ALA A 60 -0.59 -14.81 1.35
CA ALA A 60 -0.10 -13.67 0.58
C ALA A 60 0.86 -14.11 -0.54
N LEU A 61 0.78 -13.47 -1.71
CA LEU A 61 1.57 -13.84 -2.90
C LEU A 61 3.08 -13.82 -2.63
N ARG A 62 3.59 -12.85 -1.86
CA ARG A 62 5.03 -12.72 -1.57
C ARG A 62 5.51 -13.63 -0.45
N LEU A 63 4.62 -14.08 0.43
CA LEU A 63 4.94 -15.03 1.50
C LEU A 63 4.72 -16.49 1.09
N ASP A 64 4.17 -16.72 -0.09
CA ASP A 64 3.91 -18.06 -0.61
C ASP A 64 5.15 -18.67 -1.26
N PRO A 65 5.69 -19.77 -0.72
CA PRO A 65 6.90 -20.42 -1.24
C PRO A 65 6.64 -21.20 -2.54
N ARG A 66 5.37 -21.40 -2.95
CA ARG A 66 5.06 -22.13 -4.18
C ARG A 66 5.59 -21.38 -5.42
N PRO A 67 6.19 -22.10 -6.40
CA PRO A 67 6.61 -21.50 -7.67
C PRO A 67 5.41 -21.13 -8.55
N LEU A 68 5.64 -20.29 -9.56
CA LEU A 68 4.68 -19.96 -10.64
C LEU A 68 3.30 -19.47 -10.15
N LYS A 69 3.28 -18.32 -9.47
CA LYS A 69 2.05 -17.68 -8.99
C LYS A 69 1.53 -16.70 -10.04
N SER A 70 0.25 -16.80 -10.39
CA SER A 70 -0.42 -15.80 -11.23
C SER A 70 -1.12 -14.76 -10.34
N GLU A 71 -0.54 -13.58 -10.26
CA GLU A 71 -1.10 -12.44 -9.52
C GLU A 71 -2.46 -12.04 -10.11
N ILE A 72 -2.57 -12.05 -11.43
CA ILE A 72 -3.80 -11.73 -12.17
C ILE A 72 -4.89 -12.73 -11.82
N ALA A 73 -4.63 -14.04 -11.94
CA ALA A 73 -5.65 -15.05 -11.65
C ALA A 73 -6.11 -15.02 -10.18
N ALA A 74 -5.18 -14.77 -9.24
CA ALA A 74 -5.51 -14.63 -7.83
C ALA A 74 -6.48 -13.46 -7.57
N HIS A 75 -6.20 -12.29 -8.16
CA HIS A 75 -7.08 -11.13 -7.99
C HIS A 75 -8.39 -11.26 -8.77
N LEU A 76 -8.41 -11.89 -9.96
CA LEU A 76 -9.65 -12.19 -10.68
C LEU A 76 -10.58 -13.09 -9.86
N SER A 77 -10.03 -14.13 -9.23
CA SER A 77 -10.77 -15.00 -8.32
C SER A 77 -11.35 -14.23 -7.12
N MET A 78 -10.56 -13.35 -6.51
CA MET A 78 -11.02 -12.48 -5.42
C MET A 78 -12.14 -11.55 -5.88
N LEU A 79 -11.99 -10.89 -7.03
CA LEU A 79 -12.98 -9.94 -7.54
C LEU A 79 -14.31 -10.62 -7.87
N ALA A 80 -14.27 -11.83 -8.44
CA ALA A 80 -15.47 -12.64 -8.64
C ALA A 80 -16.15 -12.96 -7.30
N GLN A 81 -15.40 -13.38 -6.28
CA GLN A 81 -15.94 -13.67 -4.95
C GLN A 81 -16.55 -12.44 -4.27
N VAL A 82 -15.90 -11.27 -4.37
CA VAL A 82 -16.44 -10.01 -3.86
C VAL A 82 -17.74 -9.66 -4.59
N ARG A 83 -17.78 -9.86 -5.92
CA ARG A 83 -18.93 -9.55 -6.76
C ARG A 83 -20.15 -10.41 -6.38
N ASP A 84 -19.96 -11.71 -6.17
CA ASP A 84 -21.03 -12.64 -5.76
C ASP A 84 -21.69 -12.23 -4.44
N ARG A 85 -20.92 -11.55 -3.58
CA ARG A 85 -21.34 -11.10 -2.24
C ARG A 85 -21.66 -9.61 -2.17
N ALA A 86 -21.66 -8.89 -3.30
CA ALA A 86 -21.75 -7.44 -3.31
C ALA A 86 -23.07 -6.91 -2.72
N SER A 87 -24.15 -7.71 -2.73
CA SER A 87 -25.43 -7.35 -2.09
C SER A 87 -25.39 -7.35 -0.56
N GLU A 88 -24.36 -7.95 0.06
CA GLU A 88 -24.22 -8.01 1.52
C GLU A 88 -23.73 -6.68 2.14
N PHE A 89 -23.15 -5.78 1.34
CA PHE A 89 -22.42 -4.61 1.84
C PHE A 89 -23.11 -3.30 1.49
N ASP A 90 -23.12 -2.35 2.41
CA ASP A 90 -23.54 -0.98 2.11
C ASP A 90 -22.51 -0.29 1.20
N VAL A 91 -21.21 -0.53 1.46
CA VAL A 91 -20.08 0.04 0.70
C VAL A 91 -18.98 -1.02 0.49
N ILE A 92 -18.40 -1.02 -0.72
CA ILE A 92 -17.22 -1.83 -1.07
C ILE A 92 -16.02 -0.92 -1.32
N HIS A 93 -15.03 -0.96 -0.43
CA HIS A 93 -13.84 -0.14 -0.48
C HIS A 93 -12.65 -0.92 -1.07
N PHE A 94 -12.24 -0.55 -2.28
CA PHE A 94 -11.09 -1.14 -2.97
C PHE A 94 -9.78 -0.42 -2.66
N HIS A 95 -8.75 -1.21 -2.39
CA HIS A 95 -7.37 -0.76 -2.20
C HIS A 95 -6.43 -1.30 -3.30
N LEU A 96 -7.02 -1.78 -4.40
CA LEU A 96 -6.30 -2.39 -5.51
C LEU A 96 -5.70 -1.34 -6.45
N SER A 97 -4.44 -1.55 -6.82
CA SER A 97 -3.77 -0.73 -7.83
C SER A 97 -4.37 -0.90 -9.22
N HIS A 98 -4.16 0.09 -10.09
CA HIS A 98 -4.49 0.05 -11.52
C HIS A 98 -5.96 -0.28 -11.85
N PHE A 99 -6.89 0.04 -10.94
CA PHE A 99 -8.32 -0.02 -11.20
C PHE A 99 -8.86 -1.39 -11.64
N LEU A 100 -8.22 -2.46 -11.17
CA LEU A 100 -8.51 -3.83 -11.59
C LEU A 100 -9.99 -4.25 -11.44
N HIS A 101 -10.73 -3.60 -10.55
CA HIS A 101 -12.13 -3.91 -10.25
C HIS A 101 -13.14 -3.17 -11.15
N PHE A 102 -12.74 -2.18 -11.95
CA PHE A 102 -13.70 -1.29 -12.61
C PHE A 102 -14.72 -2.03 -13.50
N SER A 103 -14.26 -2.96 -14.34
CA SER A 103 -15.16 -3.72 -15.22
C SER A 103 -16.07 -4.70 -14.45
N PHE A 104 -15.66 -5.18 -13.28
CA PHE A 104 -16.45 -6.12 -12.47
C PHE A 104 -17.60 -5.45 -11.71
N PHE A 105 -17.48 -4.15 -11.45
CA PHE A 105 -18.39 -3.41 -10.57
C PHE A 105 -19.04 -2.21 -11.24
N GLU A 106 -19.03 -2.14 -12.57
CA GLU A 106 -19.48 -0.96 -13.31
C GLU A 106 -20.94 -0.56 -12.99
N ASP A 107 -21.84 -1.53 -12.85
CA ASP A 107 -23.25 -1.34 -12.46
C ASP A 107 -23.44 -1.05 -10.97
N LEU A 108 -22.38 -1.19 -10.16
CA LEU A 108 -22.38 -0.91 -8.73
C LEU A 108 -21.43 0.23 -8.35
N ALA A 109 -20.93 1.00 -9.31
CA ALA A 109 -19.90 2.02 -9.09
C ALA A 109 -20.24 2.97 -7.91
N ASP A 110 -21.51 3.37 -7.79
CA ASP A 110 -22.01 4.28 -6.75
C ASP A 110 -22.02 3.68 -5.33
N ARG A 111 -21.85 2.35 -5.21
CA ARG A 111 -21.71 1.62 -3.93
C ARG A 111 -20.25 1.25 -3.63
N THR A 112 -19.33 1.66 -4.48
CA THR A 112 -17.90 1.41 -4.29
C THR A 112 -17.19 2.68 -3.84
N VAL A 113 -15.98 2.54 -3.31
CA VAL A 113 -15.02 3.63 -3.19
C VAL A 113 -13.61 3.08 -3.35
N THR A 114 -12.72 3.83 -3.98
CA THR A 114 -11.38 3.33 -4.29
C THR A 114 -10.31 4.27 -3.76
N THR A 115 -9.39 3.74 -2.96
CA THR A 115 -8.18 4.46 -2.53
C THR A 115 -6.98 3.87 -3.25
N PRO A 116 -6.49 4.51 -4.34
CA PRO A 116 -5.19 4.13 -4.87
C PRO A 116 -4.08 4.59 -3.93
N HIS A 117 -3.18 3.68 -3.54
CA HIS A 117 -2.05 3.99 -2.66
C HIS A 117 -0.74 4.24 -3.44
N GLY A 118 -0.69 3.81 -4.69
CA GLY A 118 0.48 3.91 -5.55
C GLY A 118 0.57 5.21 -6.35
N ARG A 119 1.50 5.20 -7.29
CA ARG A 119 1.62 6.24 -8.31
C ARG A 119 0.40 6.22 -9.24
N LEU A 120 0.02 7.41 -9.71
CA LEU A 120 -1.12 7.60 -10.60
C LEU A 120 -0.74 8.21 -11.96
N ASP A 121 0.56 8.42 -12.19
CA ASP A 121 1.11 9.06 -13.39
C ASP A 121 1.50 8.06 -14.48
N TYR A 122 1.02 6.82 -14.40
CA TYR A 122 1.15 5.85 -15.48
C TYR A 122 0.30 6.31 -16.67
N VAL A 123 0.88 6.27 -17.86
CA VAL A 123 0.26 6.77 -19.10
C VAL A 123 -1.09 6.12 -19.40
N ASP A 124 -1.28 4.86 -18.98
CA ASP A 124 -2.50 4.09 -19.25
C ASP A 124 -3.63 4.32 -18.24
N LEU A 125 -3.35 4.93 -17.08
CA LEU A 125 -4.37 5.09 -16.03
C LEU A 125 -5.43 6.13 -16.38
N ALA A 126 -5.05 7.25 -17.01
CA ALA A 126 -6.01 8.27 -17.40
C ALA A 126 -6.99 7.75 -18.46
N PRO A 127 -6.53 7.14 -19.58
CA PRO A 127 -7.43 6.52 -20.55
C PRO A 127 -8.28 5.38 -19.96
N ALA A 128 -7.73 4.58 -19.04
CA ALA A 128 -8.50 3.55 -18.35
C ALA A 128 -9.62 4.16 -17.51
N TYR A 129 -9.33 5.20 -16.74
CA TYR A 129 -10.32 5.87 -15.90
C TYR A 129 -11.41 6.57 -16.72
N GLU A 130 -11.06 7.20 -17.85
CA GLU A 130 -12.03 7.86 -18.75
C GLU A 130 -13.11 6.90 -19.28
N ARG A 131 -12.82 5.60 -19.35
CA ARG A 131 -13.81 4.56 -19.71
C ARG A 131 -14.77 4.22 -18.57
N PHE A 132 -14.41 4.50 -17.33
CA PHE A 132 -15.17 4.17 -16.13
C PHE A 132 -15.30 5.38 -15.18
N PRO A 133 -15.82 6.53 -15.65
CA PRO A 133 -15.73 7.80 -14.92
C PRO A 133 -16.60 7.84 -13.65
N ARG A 134 -17.50 6.88 -13.45
CA ARG A 134 -18.41 6.83 -12.30
C ARG A 134 -17.72 6.43 -11.00
N PHE A 135 -16.62 5.68 -11.06
CA PHE A 135 -15.99 5.12 -9.86
C PHE A 135 -15.44 6.22 -8.95
N PRO A 136 -15.97 6.37 -7.73
CA PRO A 136 -15.50 7.39 -6.80
C PRO A 136 -14.13 7.02 -6.23
N LEU A 137 -13.23 8.00 -6.18
CA LEU A 137 -11.87 7.85 -5.69
C LEU A 137 -11.60 8.71 -4.44
N ILE A 138 -10.73 8.21 -3.58
CA ILE A 138 -10.16 8.94 -2.44
C ILE A 138 -8.66 9.07 -2.64
N SER A 139 -8.16 10.30 -2.67
CA SER A 139 -6.72 10.57 -2.79
C SER A 139 -6.06 10.56 -1.42
N ILE A 140 -4.84 10.03 -1.33
CA ILE A 140 -4.07 10.00 -0.07
C ILE A 140 -3.25 11.28 0.16
N SER A 141 -3.22 12.17 -0.84
CA SER A 141 -2.68 13.52 -0.74
C SER A 141 -3.17 14.40 -1.90
N HIS A 142 -3.09 15.72 -1.73
CA HIS A 142 -3.38 16.67 -2.81
C HIS A 142 -2.39 16.56 -3.99
N SER A 143 -1.15 16.14 -3.74
CA SER A 143 -0.15 15.93 -4.80
C SER A 143 -0.48 14.69 -5.64
N GLN A 144 -0.90 13.59 -5.00
CA GLN A 144 -1.20 12.34 -5.69
C GLN A 144 -2.31 12.50 -6.75
N LYS A 145 -3.38 13.23 -6.43
CA LYS A 145 -4.50 13.42 -7.37
C LYS A 145 -4.12 14.17 -8.65
N ALA A 146 -2.99 14.88 -8.68
CA ALA A 146 -2.51 15.56 -9.88
C ALA A 146 -2.23 14.59 -11.04
N GLY A 147 -1.85 13.34 -10.74
CA GLY A 147 -1.64 12.28 -11.75
C GLY A 147 -2.93 11.89 -12.49
N LEU A 148 -4.10 12.13 -11.90
CA LEU A 148 -5.42 11.86 -12.50
C LEU A 148 -6.38 13.02 -12.18
N ALA A 149 -6.04 14.22 -12.65
CA ALA A 149 -6.76 15.45 -12.27
C ALA A 149 -8.26 15.45 -12.58
N LYS A 150 -8.70 14.65 -13.57
CA LYS A 150 -10.11 14.56 -14.01
C LYS A 150 -10.90 13.42 -13.39
N ALA A 151 -10.31 12.64 -12.47
CA ALA A 151 -11.04 11.55 -11.83
C ALA A 151 -12.11 12.05 -10.85
N ASN A 152 -13.12 11.23 -10.57
CA ASN A 152 -14.18 11.47 -9.59
C ASN A 152 -13.62 11.42 -8.15
N TRP A 153 -12.82 12.41 -7.77
CA TRP A 153 -12.27 12.53 -6.43
C TRP A 153 -13.33 13.04 -5.45
N LEU A 154 -13.76 12.17 -4.53
CA LEU A 154 -14.70 12.56 -3.47
C LEU A 154 -14.00 13.37 -2.37
N ALA A 155 -12.79 12.98 -2.00
CA ALA A 155 -12.02 13.61 -0.95
C ALA A 155 -10.51 13.36 -1.07
N THR A 156 -9.75 14.14 -0.30
CA THR A 156 -8.37 13.82 0.07
C THR A 156 -8.37 13.39 1.54
N ILE A 157 -8.01 12.14 1.82
CA ILE A 157 -7.89 11.59 3.17
C ILE A 157 -6.47 11.08 3.34
N HIS A 158 -5.69 11.78 4.18
CA HIS A 158 -4.33 11.38 4.48
C HIS A 158 -4.29 10.07 5.26
N HIS A 159 -3.23 9.28 5.05
CA HIS A 159 -2.99 8.12 5.89
C HIS A 159 -2.79 8.53 7.35
N GLY A 160 -3.47 7.82 8.25
CA GLY A 160 -3.21 7.86 9.69
C GLY A 160 -2.41 6.66 10.15
N LEU A 161 -2.05 6.68 11.44
CA LEU A 161 -1.50 5.54 12.17
C LEU A 161 -2.10 5.50 13.58
N PRO A 162 -2.18 4.34 14.25
CA PRO A 162 -2.64 4.26 15.63
C PRO A 162 -1.73 5.11 16.53
N THR A 163 -2.33 5.98 17.34
CA THR A 163 -1.57 6.94 18.17
C THR A 163 -0.76 6.29 19.27
N THR A 164 -1.07 5.03 19.60
CA THR A 164 -0.36 4.20 20.59
C THR A 164 0.71 3.31 19.99
N LEU A 165 0.91 3.35 18.67
CA LEU A 165 1.86 2.46 17.98
C LEU A 165 3.32 2.76 18.32
N TYR A 166 3.64 4.03 18.57
CA TYR A 166 4.98 4.48 18.87
C TYR A 166 4.98 5.34 20.12
N GLU A 167 5.89 5.01 21.05
CA GLU A 167 6.17 5.83 22.22
C GLU A 167 7.43 6.67 21.94
N PRO A 168 7.35 8.00 21.93
CA PRO A 168 8.52 8.83 21.73
C PRO A 168 9.48 8.74 22.91
N THR A 169 10.75 8.46 22.63
CA THR A 169 11.82 8.56 23.62
C THR A 169 12.40 9.96 23.59
N PHE A 170 12.33 10.68 24.71
CA PHE A 170 12.89 12.04 24.84
C PHE A 170 14.31 12.04 25.42
N GLU A 171 14.82 10.88 25.83
CA GLU A 171 16.19 10.74 26.31
C GLU A 171 17.17 10.81 25.14
N THR A 172 18.09 11.77 25.20
CA THR A 172 19.22 11.82 24.27
C THR A 172 20.20 10.70 24.64
N THR A 173 20.34 9.70 23.77
CA THR A 173 21.38 8.69 23.91
C THR A 173 22.76 9.36 23.78
N ALA A 174 23.79 8.76 24.39
CA ALA A 174 25.18 9.20 24.20
C ALA A 174 25.74 8.86 22.81
N GLU A 175 24.91 8.31 21.91
CA GLU A 175 25.32 7.97 20.55
C GLU A 175 25.48 9.23 19.69
N GLU A 176 26.41 9.18 18.75
CA GLU A 176 26.56 10.25 17.76
C GLU A 176 25.27 10.40 16.92
N PRO A 177 24.86 11.64 16.61
CA PRO A 177 23.68 11.88 15.80
C PRO A 177 23.85 11.30 14.39
N TYR A 178 22.77 10.73 13.85
CA TYR A 178 22.75 10.14 12.51
C TYR A 178 21.46 10.48 11.77
N LEU A 179 21.51 10.42 10.44
CA LEU A 179 20.37 10.44 9.56
C LEU A 179 19.87 9.02 9.33
N ALA A 180 18.56 8.83 9.20
CA ALA A 180 17.95 7.54 8.92
C ALA A 180 17.20 7.56 7.59
N PHE A 181 17.38 6.51 6.79
CA PHE A 181 16.56 6.26 5.60
C PHE A 181 15.85 4.93 5.76
N LEU A 182 14.52 4.95 5.75
CA LEU A 182 13.67 3.77 5.86
C LEU A 182 12.77 3.66 4.62
N GLY A 183 12.87 2.56 3.85
CA GLY A 183 12.02 2.41 2.66
C GLY A 183 12.41 1.29 1.70
N ARG A 184 12.47 1.63 0.41
CA ARG A 184 12.94 0.73 -0.66
C ARG A 184 14.17 1.34 -1.32
N PHE A 185 15.11 0.51 -1.76
CA PHE A 185 16.21 0.96 -2.60
C PHE A 185 15.77 1.07 -4.06
N SER A 186 14.80 1.95 -4.31
CA SER A 186 14.20 2.14 -5.61
C SER A 186 14.44 3.56 -6.14
N ARG A 187 14.42 3.72 -7.46
CA ARG A 187 14.65 5.02 -8.12
C ARG A 187 13.64 6.09 -7.67
N ASP A 188 12.41 5.73 -7.34
CA ASP A 188 11.41 6.66 -6.82
C ASP A 188 11.69 7.09 -5.37
N LYS A 189 12.40 6.28 -4.58
CA LYS A 189 12.72 6.57 -3.18
C LYS A 189 14.04 7.31 -2.99
N ARG A 190 14.89 7.32 -4.00
CA ARG A 190 16.12 8.13 -4.07
C ARG A 190 17.07 7.97 -2.88
N PRO A 191 17.48 6.73 -2.51
CA PRO A 191 18.52 6.53 -1.50
C PRO A 191 19.85 7.21 -1.88
N ASP A 192 20.15 7.33 -3.18
CA ASP A 192 21.29 8.10 -3.71
C ASP A 192 21.31 9.54 -3.18
N ARG A 193 20.15 10.20 -3.12
CA ARG A 193 20.03 11.55 -2.58
C ARG A 193 20.18 11.59 -1.07
N ALA A 194 19.67 10.58 -0.36
CA ALA A 194 19.86 10.49 1.09
C ALA A 194 21.35 10.40 1.44
N ILE A 195 22.11 9.59 0.68
CA ILE A 195 23.56 9.46 0.83
C ILE A 195 24.25 10.78 0.51
N GLU A 196 23.89 11.45 -0.60
CA GLU A 196 24.43 12.76 -0.94
C GLU A 196 24.23 13.80 0.18
N ILE A 197 23.03 13.82 0.79
CA ILE A 197 22.72 14.71 1.92
C ILE A 197 23.61 14.38 3.12
N ALA A 198 23.77 13.10 3.45
CA ALA A 198 24.62 12.65 4.55
C ALA A 198 26.08 13.09 4.36
N LEU A 199 26.66 12.83 3.19
CA LEU A 199 28.02 13.22 2.84
C LEU A 199 28.23 14.74 2.95
N ARG A 200 27.27 15.54 2.47
CA ARG A 200 27.34 17.02 2.55
C ARG A 200 27.14 17.55 3.97
N SER A 201 26.34 16.87 4.79
CA SER A 201 26.08 17.25 6.18
C SER A 201 27.18 16.83 7.15
N GLY A 202 28.02 15.86 6.76
CA GLY A 202 29.01 15.24 7.63
C GLY A 202 28.41 14.29 8.68
N LEU A 203 27.10 14.01 8.62
CA LEU A 203 26.42 13.06 9.51
C LEU A 203 26.48 11.64 8.95
N LYS A 204 26.53 10.66 9.85
CA LYS A 204 26.35 9.25 9.52
C LYS A 204 24.93 9.00 9.00
N LEU A 205 24.77 8.11 8.03
CA LEU A 205 23.48 7.67 7.50
C LEU A 205 23.29 6.18 7.72
N LYS A 206 22.18 5.80 8.37
CA LYS A 206 21.74 4.41 8.51
C LYS A 206 20.64 4.12 7.47
N LEU A 207 20.90 3.18 6.58
CA LEU A 207 20.00 2.75 5.50
C LEU A 207 19.31 1.43 5.88
N ALA A 208 17.99 1.48 6.07
CA ALA A 208 17.15 0.31 6.30
C ALA A 208 16.11 0.21 5.17
N ALA A 209 16.38 -0.58 4.13
CA ALA A 209 15.47 -0.67 3.01
C ALA A 209 15.41 -2.04 2.35
N LYS A 210 14.24 -2.35 1.77
CA LYS A 210 14.05 -3.55 0.97
C LYS A 210 14.62 -3.35 -0.45
N ILE A 211 15.25 -4.40 -0.99
CA ILE A 211 15.58 -4.54 -2.41
C ILE A 211 14.56 -5.50 -3.02
N GLY A 212 13.68 -5.01 -3.88
CA GLY A 212 12.86 -5.89 -4.72
C GLY A 212 13.62 -6.27 -5.99
N ASP A 213 13.08 -7.25 -6.72
CA ASP A 213 13.78 -7.83 -7.87
C ASP A 213 14.02 -6.81 -9.00
N ASP A 214 13.02 -5.96 -9.27
CA ASP A 214 13.14 -4.87 -10.26
C ASP A 214 14.14 -3.78 -9.83
N GLU A 215 14.51 -3.74 -8.56
CA GLU A 215 15.32 -2.68 -7.96
C GLU A 215 16.78 -3.11 -7.76
N ARG A 216 17.09 -4.40 -7.96
CA ARG A 216 18.41 -5.01 -7.75
C ARG A 216 19.50 -4.35 -8.59
N ALA A 217 19.23 -4.11 -9.88
CA ALA A 217 20.20 -3.45 -10.76
C ALA A 217 20.52 -2.03 -10.28
N TYR A 218 19.50 -1.24 -9.92
CA TYR A 218 19.69 0.10 -9.39
C TYR A 218 20.48 0.11 -8.08
N PHE A 219 20.19 -0.85 -7.18
CA PHE A 219 20.95 -0.99 -5.95
C PHE A 219 22.45 -1.24 -6.24
N HIS A 220 22.79 -2.27 -7.01
CA HIS A 220 24.20 -2.61 -7.29
C HIS A 220 24.95 -1.54 -8.09
N GLU A 221 24.29 -0.90 -9.05
CA GLU A 221 24.95 0.07 -9.93
C GLU A 221 25.10 1.46 -9.29
N VAL A 222 24.17 1.85 -8.41
CA VAL A 222 24.07 3.24 -7.93
C VAL A 222 24.22 3.36 -6.42
N VAL A 223 23.60 2.46 -5.64
CA VAL A 223 23.50 2.62 -4.18
C VAL A 223 24.66 1.93 -3.48
N GLU A 224 24.90 0.66 -3.79
CA GLU A 224 25.93 -0.18 -3.17
C GLU A 224 27.34 0.43 -3.25
N PRO A 225 27.79 1.02 -4.38
CA PRO A 225 29.13 1.63 -4.46
C PRO A 225 29.32 2.86 -3.55
N LEU A 226 28.22 3.42 -3.02
CA LEU A 226 28.23 4.58 -2.14
C LEU A 226 28.20 4.20 -0.66
N ILE A 227 28.09 2.91 -0.34
CA ILE A 227 28.08 2.39 1.04
C ILE A 227 29.52 2.08 1.44
N ASP A 228 30.05 2.80 2.43
CA ASP A 228 31.44 2.67 2.90
C ASP A 228 31.58 1.84 4.18
N GLY A 229 30.48 1.49 4.84
CA GLY A 229 30.47 0.71 6.07
C GLY A 229 30.87 1.50 7.32
N ASP A 230 31.12 2.81 7.21
CA ASP A 230 31.49 3.68 8.31
C ASP A 230 30.52 4.86 8.44
N ARG A 231 30.51 5.74 7.43
CA ARG A 231 29.61 6.91 7.38
C ARG A 231 28.27 6.55 6.75
N ILE A 232 28.26 5.67 5.78
CA ILE A 232 27.07 5.16 5.12
C ILE A 232 26.97 3.68 5.44
N VAL A 233 25.99 3.32 6.29
CA VAL A 233 25.81 1.98 6.85
C VAL A 233 24.42 1.42 6.60
#